data_AF-A0AAW5Z4X2-F1
#
_entry.id   AF-A0AAW5Z4X2-F1
#
_cell.length_a   1.000
_cell.length_b   1.000
_cell.length_c   1.000
_cell.angle_alpha   90.00
_cell.angle_beta   90.00
_cell.angle_gamma   90.00
#
_symmetry.space_group_name_H-M   'P 1'
#
loop_
_entity.id
_entity.type
_entity.pdbx_description
1 polymer ?
#
loop_
_entity_poly.entity_id
_entity_poly.type
_entity_poly.pdbx_seq_one_letter_code
_entity_poly.pdbx_strand_id
1 'polypeptide(L)'
;PSLLAEGGKITGQGSQWQVTLPAYRPGKDNYYAISAVAYDNKGNASKRVQTEVVITGAGMSADRTALTLDGQSRIQMLANGNEQKPLVLSLRDAEGQPV
;
A
#
# COMPACT_ATOMS: atom_id res chain seq x y z
N PRO A 1 -16.36 7.40 -0.46
CA PRO A 1 -15.48 8.58 -0.21
C PRO A 1 -14.74 8.93 -1.50
N SER A 2 -14.37 10.20 -1.75
CA SER A 2 -13.61 10.57 -2.96
C SER A 2 -12.11 10.53 -2.71
N LEU A 3 -11.31 10.30 -3.76
CA LEU A 3 -9.85 10.26 -3.67
C LEU A 3 -9.26 11.53 -3.03
N LEU A 4 -9.80 12.70 -3.39
CA LEU A 4 -9.34 14.00 -2.87
C LEU A 4 -9.69 14.21 -1.40
N ALA A 5 -10.88 13.78 -0.96
CA ALA A 5 -11.30 13.90 0.43
C ALA A 5 -10.44 13.04 1.37
N GLU A 6 -9.82 11.99 0.84
CA GLU A 6 -9.05 11.02 1.61
C GLU A 6 -7.53 11.31 1.59
N GLY A 7 -7.13 12.44 0.99
CA GLY A 7 -5.75 12.91 0.94
C GLY A 7 -5.01 12.61 -0.37
N GLY A 8 -5.67 11.98 -1.33
CA GLY A 8 -5.14 11.79 -2.68
C GLY A 8 -5.08 13.09 -3.47
N LYS A 9 -4.33 13.08 -4.57
CA LYS A 9 -4.16 14.24 -5.47
C LYS A 9 -4.19 13.81 -6.92
N ILE A 10 -4.66 14.70 -7.78
CA ILE A 10 -4.59 14.57 -9.23
C ILE A 10 -3.91 15.83 -9.77
N THR A 11 -2.77 15.68 -10.41
CA THR A 11 -1.98 16.78 -10.97
C THR A 11 -1.56 16.45 -12.39
N GLY A 12 -1.41 17.46 -13.24
CA GLY A 12 -1.08 17.24 -14.64
C GLY A 12 -1.39 18.42 -15.52
N GLN A 13 -1.01 18.30 -16.78
CA GLN A 13 -1.30 19.27 -17.83
C GLN A 13 -1.41 18.57 -19.18
N GLY A 14 -2.35 19.04 -20.01
CA GLY A 14 -2.57 18.47 -21.34
C GLY A 14 -2.95 16.99 -21.25
N SER A 15 -2.16 16.13 -21.89
CA SER A 15 -2.37 14.67 -21.91
C SER A 15 -1.62 13.92 -20.81
N GLN A 16 -0.79 14.57 -20.00
CA GLN A 16 -0.01 13.92 -18.96
C GLN A 16 -0.55 14.25 -17.57
N TRP A 17 -1.00 13.21 -16.88
CA TRP A 17 -1.61 13.30 -15.57
C TRP A 17 -1.04 12.24 -14.63
N GLN A 18 -0.90 12.61 -13.37
CA GLN A 18 -0.46 11.76 -12.29
C GLN A 18 -1.50 11.77 -11.17
N VAL A 19 -1.67 10.60 -10.53
CA VAL A 19 -2.51 10.44 -9.36
C VAL A 19 -1.62 10.04 -8.18
N THR A 20 -1.67 10.82 -7.11
CA THR A 20 -1.12 10.42 -5.81
C THR A 20 -2.21 9.71 -5.03
N LEU A 21 -1.97 8.46 -4.66
CA LEU A 21 -2.91 7.63 -3.93
C LEU A 21 -2.95 8.02 -2.43
N PRO A 22 -4.13 8.10 -1.80
CA PRO A 22 -4.23 8.18 -0.35
C PRO A 22 -3.69 6.91 0.32
N ALA A 23 -3.39 6.98 1.62
CA ALA A 23 -2.98 5.80 2.37
C ALA A 23 -4.13 4.78 2.44
N TYR A 24 -3.78 3.49 2.37
CA TYR A 24 -4.73 2.39 2.60
C TYR A 24 -5.35 2.48 4.00
N ARG A 25 -6.66 2.26 4.10
CA ARG A 25 -7.41 2.24 5.37
C ARG A 25 -7.99 0.85 5.62
N PRO A 26 -7.47 0.07 6.58
CA PRO A 26 -8.01 -1.24 6.91
C PRO A 26 -9.49 -1.19 7.30
N GLY A 27 -10.29 -2.14 6.81
CA GLY A 27 -11.73 -2.23 7.15
C GLY A 27 -12.61 -1.12 6.55
N LYS A 28 -12.09 -0.38 5.58
CA LYS A 28 -12.84 0.62 4.80
C LYS A 28 -12.79 0.30 3.31
N ASP A 29 -13.69 0.92 2.56
CA ASP A 29 -13.66 0.88 1.10
C ASP A 29 -12.47 1.70 0.60
N ASN A 30 -11.53 1.03 -0.06
CA ASN A 30 -10.35 1.64 -0.67
C ASN A 30 -10.50 1.73 -2.21
N TYR A 31 -11.75 1.92 -2.65
CA TYR A 31 -12.16 2.03 -4.05
C TYR A 31 -12.46 3.49 -4.38
N TYR A 32 -11.80 4.02 -5.40
CA TYR A 32 -11.91 5.42 -5.78
C TYR A 32 -12.21 5.54 -7.27
N ALA A 33 -13.44 5.96 -7.58
CA ALA A 33 -13.81 6.27 -8.94
C ALA A 33 -13.22 7.62 -9.37
N ILE A 34 -12.48 7.61 -10.48
CA ILE A 34 -11.90 8.81 -11.10
C ILE A 34 -12.51 8.98 -12.48
N SER A 35 -12.86 10.22 -12.84
CA SER A 35 -13.40 10.52 -14.15
C SER A 35 -12.78 11.75 -14.77
N ALA A 36 -12.72 11.77 -16.10
CA ALA A 36 -12.18 12.89 -16.86
C ALA A 36 -13.07 13.25 -18.06
N VAL A 37 -13.01 14.53 -18.42
CA VAL A 37 -13.55 15.11 -19.66
C VAL A 37 -12.43 15.96 -20.25
N ALA A 38 -12.08 15.72 -21.51
CA ALA A 38 -11.12 16.54 -22.24
C ALA A 38 -11.84 17.68 -22.98
N TYR A 39 -11.18 18.82 -23.12
CA TYR A 39 -11.65 19.94 -23.91
C TYR A 39 -10.64 20.24 -25.02
N ASP A 40 -11.10 20.45 -26.24
CA ASP A 40 -10.26 20.95 -27.32
C ASP A 40 -10.05 22.48 -27.24
N ASN A 41 -9.19 23.03 -28.10
CA ASN A 41 -8.90 24.47 -28.13
C ASN A 41 -10.10 25.34 -28.53
N LYS A 42 -11.19 24.74 -29.00
CA LYS A 42 -12.44 25.43 -29.35
C LYS A 42 -13.48 25.31 -28.23
N GLY A 43 -13.17 24.62 -27.13
CA GLY A 43 -14.05 24.39 -26.00
C GLY A 43 -15.00 23.20 -26.14
N ASN A 44 -14.84 22.34 -27.15
CA ASN A 44 -15.67 21.15 -27.29
C ASN A 44 -15.24 20.08 -26.28
N ALA A 45 -16.22 19.51 -25.57
CA ALA A 45 -16.00 18.48 -24.58
C ALA A 45 -15.99 17.07 -25.20
N SER A 46 -15.12 16.20 -24.71
CA SER A 46 -15.19 14.76 -24.96
C SER A 46 -16.37 14.13 -24.23
N LYS A 47 -16.63 12.84 -24.51
CA LYS A 47 -17.42 12.02 -23.59
C LYS A 47 -16.69 11.89 -22.25
N ARG A 48 -17.44 11.83 -21.15
CA ARG A 48 -16.90 11.50 -19.84
C ARG A 48 -16.44 10.04 -19.82
N VAL A 49 -15.22 9.81 -19.39
CA VAL A 49 -14.68 8.48 -19.11
C VAL A 49 -14.48 8.34 -17.61
N GLN A 50 -14.69 7.13 -17.09
CA GLN A 50 -14.52 6.81 -15.67
C GLN A 50 -13.70 5.52 -15.55
N THR A 51 -12.80 5.51 -14.58
CA THR A 51 -12.03 4.33 -14.16
C THR A 51 -12.10 4.20 -12.65
N GLU A 52 -11.79 3.02 -12.14
CA GLU A 52 -11.74 2.74 -10.72
C GLU A 52 -10.29 2.46 -10.30
N VAL A 53 -9.89 3.06 -9.19
CA VAL A 53 -8.60 2.83 -8.55
C VAL A 53 -8.83 2.08 -7.25
N VAL A 54 -8.18 0.93 -7.12
CA VAL A 54 -8.21 0.10 -5.92
C VAL A 54 -6.87 0.21 -5.23
N ILE A 55 -6.89 0.60 -3.94
CA ILE A 55 -5.67 0.62 -3.13
C ILE A 55 -5.65 -0.63 -2.27
N THR A 56 -4.70 -1.51 -2.56
CA THR A 56 -4.39 -2.66 -1.73
C THR A 56 -3.41 -2.24 -0.65
N GLY A 57 -3.72 -2.52 0.60
CA GLY A 57 -2.76 -2.31 1.69
C GLY A 57 -1.56 -3.23 1.56
N ALA A 58 -0.37 -2.73 1.89
CA ALA A 58 0.73 -3.57 2.31
C ALA A 58 0.44 -4.04 3.76
N GLY A 59 -0.52 -4.96 3.88
CA GLY A 59 -0.87 -5.54 5.18
C GLY A 59 0.16 -6.60 5.56
N MET A 60 0.67 -6.54 6.79
CA MET A 60 1.47 -7.64 7.33
C MET A 60 0.60 -8.90 7.39
N SER A 61 1.10 -10.00 6.84
CA SER A 61 0.46 -11.30 7.00
C SER A 61 0.91 -11.94 8.31
N ALA A 62 -0.04 -12.27 9.18
CA ALA A 62 0.23 -13.00 10.41
C ALA A 62 0.85 -14.38 10.12
N ASP A 63 0.46 -15.01 9.00
CA ASP A 63 0.97 -16.33 8.58
C ASP A 63 2.39 -16.27 7.99
N ARG A 64 2.83 -15.08 7.53
CA ARG A 64 4.15 -14.88 6.91
C ARG A 64 5.13 -14.13 7.78
N THR A 65 4.67 -13.54 8.88
CA THR A 65 5.50 -12.88 9.88
C THR A 65 6.21 -13.94 10.73
N ALA A 66 7.50 -13.76 10.99
CA ALA A 66 8.29 -14.71 11.78
C ALA A 66 9.12 -14.01 12.86
N LEU A 67 9.19 -14.65 14.02
CA LEU A 67 10.08 -14.29 15.12
C LEU A 67 11.13 -15.39 15.27
N THR A 68 12.40 -15.04 15.10
CA THR A 68 13.52 -15.99 15.15
C THR A 68 14.59 -15.51 16.12
N LEU A 69 15.37 -16.45 16.66
CA LEU A 69 16.57 -16.13 17.42
C LEU A 69 17.76 -16.19 16.46
N ASP A 70 18.47 -15.07 16.34
CA ASP A 70 19.65 -14.91 15.49
C ASP A 70 19.39 -15.24 14.00
N GLY A 71 18.17 -15.00 13.52
CA GLY A 71 17.76 -15.33 12.14
C GLY A 71 17.60 -16.82 11.85
N GLN A 72 17.72 -17.68 12.87
CA GLN A 72 17.62 -19.14 12.74
C GLN A 72 16.27 -19.66 13.21
N SER A 73 15.71 -20.61 12.46
CA SER A 73 14.46 -21.29 12.85
C SER A 73 14.65 -22.26 14.03
N ARG A 74 15.89 -22.70 14.28
CA ARG A 74 16.23 -23.59 15.40
C ARG A 74 16.83 -22.78 16.53
N ILE A 75 16.11 -22.74 17.65
CA ILE A 75 16.53 -22.04 18.85
C ILE A 75 17.45 -22.95 19.67
N GLN A 76 18.67 -22.48 19.96
CA GLN A 76 19.58 -23.10 20.94
C GLN A 76 20.17 -22.01 21.83
N MET A 77 19.99 -22.16 23.14
CA MET A 77 20.52 -21.29 24.19
C MET A 77 20.93 -22.13 25.40
N LEU A 78 21.99 -21.73 26.07
CA LEU A 78 22.46 -22.27 27.34
C LEU A 78 21.60 -21.71 28.48
N ALA A 79 21.19 -22.58 29.39
CA ALA A 79 20.46 -22.21 30.60
C ALA A 79 21.41 -21.70 31.71
N ASN A 80 22.26 -20.72 31.40
CA ASN A 80 23.30 -20.21 32.30
C ASN A 80 22.97 -18.84 32.93
N GLY A 81 21.80 -18.27 32.63
CA GLY A 81 21.34 -16.98 33.14
C GLY A 81 22.05 -15.75 32.54
N ASN A 82 23.06 -15.94 31.69
CA ASN A 82 23.91 -14.86 31.17
C ASN A 82 23.97 -14.82 29.64
N GLU A 83 23.65 -15.91 28.94
CA GLU A 83 23.63 -15.93 27.48
C GLU A 83 22.48 -15.09 26.94
N GLN A 84 22.80 -14.25 25.95
CA GLN A 84 21.84 -13.43 25.23
C GLN A 84 22.01 -13.69 23.74
N LYS A 85 20.88 -13.74 23.01
CA LYS A 85 20.86 -13.81 21.55
C LYS A 85 19.92 -12.75 20.99
N PRO A 86 20.25 -12.17 19.83
CA PRO A 86 19.38 -11.17 19.20
C PRO A 86 18.07 -11.82 18.76
N LEU A 87 16.97 -11.11 19.00
CA LEU A 87 15.65 -11.47 18.51
C LEU A 87 15.41 -10.75 17.18
N VAL A 88 15.09 -11.51 16.14
CA VAL A 88 14.85 -10.98 14.79
C VAL A 88 13.39 -11.16 14.43
N LEU A 89 12.70 -10.03 14.21
CA LEU A 89 11.35 -9.95 13.70
C LEU A 89 11.39 -9.70 12.18
N SER A 90 10.83 -10.61 11.39
CA SER A 90 10.66 -10.45 9.94
C SER A 90 9.18 -10.20 9.64
N LEU A 91 8.85 -8.97 9.24
CA LEU A 91 7.52 -8.57 8.80
C LEU A 91 7.41 -8.78 7.29
N ARG A 92 6.34 -9.42 6.84
CA ARG A 92 6.08 -9.69 5.42
C ARG A 92 4.62 -9.46 5.07
N ASP A 93 4.36 -9.04 3.84
CA ASP A 93 3.01 -8.97 3.29
C ASP A 93 2.43 -10.37 2.95
N ALA A 94 1.22 -10.40 2.39
CA ALA A 94 0.56 -11.65 1.97
C ALA A 94 1.30 -12.37 0.84
N GLU A 95 2.01 -11.62 0.01
CA GLU A 95 2.83 -12.06 -1.11
C GLU A 95 4.24 -12.53 -0.66
N GLY A 96 4.59 -12.32 0.61
CA GLY A 96 5.86 -12.71 1.22
C GLY A 96 6.99 -11.70 1.07
N GLN A 97 6.71 -10.49 0.57
CA GLN A 97 7.68 -9.42 0.44
C GLN A 97 7.89 -8.72 1.79
N PRO A 98 9.12 -8.25 2.10
CA PRO A 98 9.33 -7.43 3.29
C PRO A 98 8.49 -6.15 3.24
N VAL A 99 7.90 -5.77 4.38
CA VAL A 99 7.20 -4.49 4.57
C VAL A 99 8.00 -3.50 5.40
#